data_AF-A0A0D0AX04-F1
#
_entry.id   AF-A0A0D0AX04-F1
#
_cell.length_a   1.000
_cell.length_b   1.000
_cell.length_c   1.000
_cell.angle_alpha   90.00
_cell.angle_beta   90.00
_cell.angle_gamma   90.00
#
_symmetry.space_group_name_H-M   'P 1'
#
loop_
_entity.id
_entity.type
_entity.pdbx_description
1 polymer ?
#
loop_
_entity_poly.entity_id
_entity_poly.type
_entity_poly.pdbx_seq_one_letter_code
_entity_poly.pdbx_strand_id
1 'polypeptide(L)'
;PAKTTLLSPSQKKANHIQSEQKRRANIRRGYEALCETVPALREAIRLEEEAQMAEGVAGNGKKSKRGRRVKIDDGTGEKIDGRAGPKSENIVLGKTIEYIRELLNDRQDLLARLERARSSLAPDHPSCRPSDPQPLWEREWKGGSGKEVDAEEDEEEEDEE
;
A
#
# COMPACT_ATOMS: atom_id res chain seq x y z
N PRO A 1 41.79 -19.67 8.08
CA PRO A 1 40.50 -19.09 7.63
C PRO A 1 39.31 -19.95 8.11
N ALA A 2 38.81 -19.64 9.32
CA ALA A 2 37.76 -20.41 9.97
C ALA A 2 36.42 -20.24 9.24
N LYS A 3 35.81 -21.35 8.85
CA LYS A 3 34.53 -21.40 8.14
C LYS A 3 33.38 -21.34 9.14
N THR A 4 32.52 -20.35 8.89
CA THR A 4 31.08 -20.28 9.20
C THR A 4 30.68 -20.22 10.68
N THR A 5 30.39 -18.99 11.11
CA THR A 5 29.50 -18.63 12.22
C THR A 5 28.11 -19.21 11.94
N LEU A 6 27.91 -20.51 12.18
CA LEU A 6 26.58 -21.10 12.17
C LEU A 6 25.82 -20.49 13.35
N LEU A 7 24.92 -19.56 13.05
CA LEU A 7 23.96 -19.03 14.01
C LEU A 7 23.38 -20.16 14.86
N SER A 8 23.31 -19.95 16.17
CA SER A 8 22.70 -20.91 17.08
C SER A 8 21.24 -21.17 16.66
N PRO A 9 20.66 -22.33 17.00
CA PRO A 9 19.25 -22.60 16.72
C PRO A 9 18.31 -21.52 17.26
N SER A 10 18.64 -20.93 18.42
CA SER A 10 17.92 -19.80 19.01
C SER A 10 18.03 -18.54 18.16
N GLN A 11 19.25 -18.17 17.74
CA GLN A 11 19.50 -17.02 16.87
C GLN A 11 18.82 -17.14 15.51
N LYS A 12 18.83 -18.34 14.91
CA LYS A 12 18.10 -18.61 13.67
C LYS A 12 16.60 -18.40 13.83
N LYS A 13 16.03 -18.87 14.94
CA LYS A 13 14.60 -18.67 15.24
C LYS A 13 14.27 -17.19 15.41
N ALA A 14 15.09 -16.45 16.17
CA ALA A 14 14.91 -15.02 16.37
C ALA A 14 14.98 -14.24 15.04
N ASN A 15 16.03 -14.48 14.24
CA ASN A 15 16.20 -13.82 12.95
C ASN A 15 15.07 -14.17 11.96
N HIS A 16 14.58 -15.42 11.96
CA HIS A 16 13.44 -15.80 11.14
C HIS A 16 12.16 -15.03 11.52
N ILE A 17 11.89 -14.87 12.82
CA ILE A 17 10.74 -14.10 13.30
C ILE A 17 10.88 -12.61 12.91
N GLN A 18 12.04 -12.01 13.14
CA GLN A 18 12.30 -10.61 12.84
C GLN A 18 12.21 -10.31 11.33
N SER A 19 12.80 -11.16 10.49
CA SER A 19 12.73 -10.99 9.04
C SER A 19 11.32 -11.14 8.49
N GLU A 20 10.51 -12.07 9.04
CA GLU A 20 9.11 -12.21 8.66
C GLU A 20 8.25 -11.03 9.17
N GLN A 21 8.51 -10.51 10.37
CA GLN A 21 7.88 -9.28 10.86
C GLN A 21 8.17 -8.09 9.95
N LYS A 22 9.44 -7.86 9.60
CA LYS A 22 9.84 -6.79 8.66
C LYS A 22 9.16 -6.95 7.30
N ARG A 23 9.12 -8.18 6.78
CA ARG A 23 8.40 -8.49 5.54
C ARG A 23 6.90 -8.15 5.64
N ARG A 24 6.23 -8.55 6.72
CA ARG A 24 4.80 -8.25 6.94
C ARG A 24 4.53 -6.76 7.11
N ALA A 25 5.41 -6.03 7.81
CA ALA A 25 5.31 -4.58 7.94
C ALA A 25 5.38 -3.88 6.59
N ASN A 26 6.30 -4.29 5.72
CA ASN A 26 6.39 -3.75 4.36
C ASN A 26 5.15 -4.04 3.52
N ILE A 27 4.58 -5.25 3.63
CA ILE A 27 3.33 -5.58 2.94
C ILE A 27 2.16 -4.70 3.44
N ARG A 28 2.07 -4.45 4.75
CA ARG A 28 1.05 -3.56 5.32
C ARG A 28 1.19 -2.13 4.82
N ARG A 29 2.40 -1.57 4.79
CA ARG A 29 2.65 -0.25 4.18
C ARG A 29 2.21 -0.19 2.71
N GLY A 30 2.41 -1.28 1.95
CA GLY A 30 1.91 -1.39 0.59
C GLY A 30 0.38 -1.31 0.51
N TYR A 31 -0.34 -1.97 1.41
CA TYR A 31 -1.80 -1.89 1.50
C TYR A 31 -2.30 -0.51 1.94
N GLU A 32 -1.60 0.15 2.85
CA GLU A 32 -1.90 1.53 3.27
C GLU A 32 -1.77 2.50 2.08
N ALA A 33 -0.70 2.39 1.30
CA ALA A 33 -0.53 3.19 0.07
C ALA A 33 -1.65 2.93 -0.97
N LEU A 34 -2.14 1.69 -1.08
CA LEU A 34 -3.32 1.39 -1.92
C LEU A 34 -4.59 2.06 -1.39
N CYS A 35 -4.79 2.06 -0.07
CA CYS A 35 -5.94 2.74 0.55
C CYS A 35 -5.93 4.25 0.28
N GLU A 36 -4.76 4.88 0.20
CA GLU A 36 -4.60 6.30 -0.10
C GLU A 36 -4.75 6.65 -1.58
N THR A 37 -4.43 5.73 -2.49
CA THR A 37 -4.44 6.00 -3.94
C THR A 37 -5.78 5.70 -4.59
N VAL A 38 -6.53 4.71 -4.09
CA VAL A 38 -7.81 4.29 -4.67
C VAL A 38 -8.95 5.14 -4.10
N PRO A 39 -9.66 5.95 -4.91
CA PRO A 39 -10.70 6.87 -4.41
C PRO A 39 -11.79 6.18 -3.60
N ALA A 40 -12.28 5.03 -4.06
CA ALA A 40 -13.33 4.27 -3.38
C ALA A 40 -12.93 3.80 -1.98
N LEU A 41 -11.64 3.48 -1.76
CA LEU A 41 -11.14 3.06 -0.45
C LEU A 41 -11.02 4.24 0.51
N ARG A 42 -10.46 5.37 0.05
CA ARG A 42 -10.36 6.60 0.84
C ARG A 42 -11.71 7.05 1.37
N GLU A 43 -12.72 7.08 0.50
CA GLU A 43 -14.07 7.51 0.87
C GLU A 43 -14.72 6.53 1.85
N ALA A 44 -14.55 5.22 1.63
CA ALA A 44 -15.07 4.21 2.55
C ALA A 44 -14.40 4.28 3.93
N ILE A 45 -13.08 4.52 3.99
CA ILE A 45 -12.33 4.72 5.24
C ILE A 45 -12.83 5.98 5.96
N ARG A 46 -12.97 7.11 5.25
CA ARG A 46 -13.45 8.37 5.84
C ARG A 46 -14.84 8.20 6.44
N LEU A 47 -15.75 7.54 5.72
CA LEU A 47 -17.11 7.27 6.21
C LEU A 47 -17.12 6.36 7.45
N GLU A 48 -16.26 5.34 7.49
CA GLU A 48 -16.15 4.47 8.67
C GLU A 48 -15.57 5.23 9.87
N GLU A 49 -14.55 6.07 9.66
CA GLU A 49 -13.96 6.91 10.70
C GLU A 49 -14.96 7.94 11.24
N GLU A 50 -15.73 8.59 10.37
CA GLU A 50 -16.83 9.49 10.75
C GLU A 50 -17.91 8.76 11.58
N ALA A 51 -18.31 7.55 11.15
CA ALA A 51 -19.28 6.73 11.89
C ALA A 51 -18.75 6.30 13.27
N GLN A 52 -17.48 5.91 13.36
CA GLN A 52 -16.83 5.56 14.62
C GLN A 52 -16.72 6.77 15.56
N MET A 53 -16.39 7.96 15.03
CA MET A 53 -16.35 9.19 15.81
C MET A 53 -17.74 9.58 16.32
N ALA A 54 -18.79 9.45 15.50
CA ALA A 54 -20.16 9.72 15.91
C ALA A 54 -20.64 8.77 17.03
N GLU A 55 -20.33 7.47 16.94
CA GLU A 55 -20.62 6.50 18.01
C GLU A 55 -19.82 6.78 19.30
N GLY A 56 -18.56 7.24 19.17
CA GLY A 56 -17.71 7.58 20.31
C GLY A 56 -18.19 8.81 21.10
N VAL A 57 -18.82 9.78 20.44
CA VAL A 57 -19.33 11.01 21.09
C VAL A 57 -20.70 10.80 21.75
N ALA A 58 -21.52 9.86 21.27
CA ALA A 58 -22.82 9.53 21.87
C ALA A 58 -22.73 8.70 23.19
N GLY A 59 -21.53 8.23 23.55
CA GLY A 59 -21.29 7.24 24.60
C GLY A 59 -20.86 7.77 25.98
N ASN A 60 -21.45 8.85 26.50
CA ASN A 60 -21.28 9.19 27.93
C ASN A 60 -22.19 8.32 28.81
N GLY A 61 -21.90 7.03 28.92
CA GLY A 61 -22.66 6.15 29.81
C GLY A 61 -22.53 4.65 29.53
N LYS A 62 -21.79 3.97 30.41
CA LYS A 62 -21.77 2.51 30.63
C LYS A 62 -21.21 1.63 29.50
N LYS A 63 -19.99 1.15 29.79
CA LYS A 63 -19.33 -0.06 29.28
C LYS A 63 -20.33 -1.16 28.83
N SER A 64 -20.52 -1.31 27.53
CA SER A 64 -20.88 -2.58 26.90
C SER A 64 -19.63 -3.20 26.30
N LYS A 65 -18.96 -4.04 27.10
CA LYS A 65 -17.94 -5.00 26.66
C LYS A 65 -18.61 -6.03 25.74
N ARG A 66 -18.64 -5.78 24.43
CA ARG A 66 -18.75 -6.85 23.42
C ARG A 66 -17.97 -6.47 22.15
N GLY A 67 -16.67 -6.78 22.15
CA GLY A 67 -16.11 -7.47 20.99
C GLY A 67 -14.95 -6.86 20.20
N ARG A 68 -14.52 -5.61 20.39
CA ARG A 68 -13.32 -5.09 19.70
C ARG A 68 -12.12 -5.00 20.66
N ARG A 69 -11.68 -6.16 21.17
CA ARG A 69 -10.31 -6.26 21.70
C ARG A 69 -9.43 -6.10 20.48
N VAL A 70 -8.71 -4.98 20.35
CA VAL A 70 -7.55 -4.87 19.46
C VAL A 70 -6.69 -6.08 19.79
N LYS A 71 -6.76 -7.12 18.96
CA LYS A 71 -5.96 -8.32 19.17
C LYS A 71 -4.56 -7.90 18.79
N ILE A 72 -3.82 -7.50 19.80
CA ILE A 72 -2.37 -7.42 19.71
C ILE A 72 -1.92 -8.87 19.49
N ASP A 73 -1.19 -9.10 18.41
CA ASP A 73 -0.60 -10.41 18.15
C ASP A 73 0.34 -10.75 19.33
N ASP A 74 0.04 -11.86 20.01
CA ASP A 74 0.67 -12.29 21.27
C ASP A 74 2.17 -12.59 21.14
N GLY A 75 2.68 -12.69 19.90
CA GLY A 75 4.10 -12.87 19.60
C GLY A 75 4.84 -11.62 19.12
N THR A 76 4.13 -10.56 18.70
CA THR A 76 4.75 -9.40 18.01
C THR A 76 4.35 -8.03 18.57
N GLY A 77 3.30 -7.93 19.39
CA GLY A 77 2.88 -6.64 19.93
C GLY A 77 2.15 -5.74 18.92
N GLU A 78 2.04 -6.16 17.65
CA GLU A 78 1.38 -5.38 16.60
C GLU A 78 -0.13 -5.55 16.64
N LYS A 79 -0.84 -4.44 16.43
CA LYS A 79 -2.31 -4.43 16.32
C LYS A 79 -2.69 -5.24 15.09
N ILE A 80 -3.27 -6.42 15.28
CA ILE A 80 -3.95 -7.14 14.20
C ILE A 80 -5.14 -6.27 13.82
N ASP A 81 -4.99 -5.52 12.72
CA ASP A 81 -6.08 -4.75 12.16
C ASP A 81 -7.21 -5.74 11.87
N GLY A 82 -8.34 -5.53 12.54
CA GLY A 82 -9.31 -6.56 12.85
C GLY A 82 -10.17 -6.95 11.67
N ARG A 83 -9.59 -7.40 10.56
CA ARG A 83 -10.10 -8.21 9.42
C ARG A 83 -11.44 -7.84 8.77
N ALA A 84 -12.19 -6.87 9.28
CA ALA A 84 -13.51 -6.49 8.87
C ALA A 84 -13.59 -4.97 8.81
N GLY A 85 -13.69 -4.43 7.60
CA GLY A 85 -13.75 -3.00 7.32
C GLY A 85 -13.26 -2.68 5.90
N PRO A 86 -13.35 -1.41 5.48
CA PRO A 86 -12.83 -0.92 4.20
C PRO A 86 -11.33 -1.22 3.98
N LYS A 87 -10.56 -1.30 5.07
CA LYS A 87 -9.12 -1.66 5.06
C LYS A 87 -8.84 -3.17 4.95
N SER A 88 -9.87 -4.01 4.86
CA SER A 88 -9.65 -5.46 4.74
C SER A 88 -8.97 -5.81 3.41
N GLU A 89 -7.96 -6.69 3.48
CA GLU A 89 -7.10 -7.06 2.33
C GLU A 89 -7.88 -7.37 1.05
N ASN A 90 -8.91 -8.22 1.16
CA ASN A 90 -9.73 -8.59 0.00
C ASN A 90 -10.48 -7.39 -0.62
N ILE A 91 -10.96 -6.47 0.21
CA ILE A 91 -11.66 -5.26 -0.27
C ILE A 91 -10.66 -4.32 -0.92
N VAL A 92 -9.48 -4.13 -0.32
CA VAL A 92 -8.42 -3.28 -0.87
C VAL A 92 -8.00 -3.79 -2.25
N LEU A 93 -7.68 -5.09 -2.37
CA LEU A 93 -7.30 -5.69 -3.66
C LEU A 93 -8.44 -5.61 -4.68
N GLY A 94 -9.66 -5.94 -4.29
CA GLY A 94 -10.83 -5.91 -5.18
C GLY A 94 -11.09 -4.51 -5.74
N LYS A 95 -11.14 -3.50 -4.88
CA LYS A 95 -11.34 -2.09 -5.28
C LYS A 95 -10.18 -1.54 -6.09
N THR A 96 -8.95 -1.97 -5.80
CA THR A 96 -7.79 -1.60 -6.61
C THR A 96 -7.90 -2.15 -8.04
N ILE A 97 -8.32 -3.41 -8.22
CA ILE A 97 -8.51 -4.00 -9.55
C ILE A 97 -9.63 -3.30 -10.32
N GLU A 98 -10.76 -3.00 -9.66
CA GLU A 98 -11.86 -2.24 -10.25
C GLU A 98 -11.36 -0.88 -10.77
N TYR A 99 -10.65 -0.13 -9.92
CA TYR A 99 -10.12 1.18 -10.27
C TYR A 99 -9.10 1.13 -11.42
N ILE A 100 -8.21 0.14 -11.45
CA ILE A 100 -7.28 -0.04 -12.58
C ILE A 100 -8.03 -0.26 -13.89
N ARG A 101 -9.11 -1.07 -13.88
CA ARG A 101 -9.93 -1.30 -15.08
C ARG A 101 -10.62 -0.03 -15.55
N GLU A 102 -11.15 0.77 -14.62
CA GLU A 102 -11.74 2.08 -14.92
C GLU A 102 -10.71 3.03 -15.55
N LEU A 103 -9.52 3.16 -14.96
CA LEU A 103 -8.45 3.99 -15.51
C LEU A 103 -8.00 3.56 -16.91
N LEU A 104 -7.99 2.26 -17.19
CA LEU A 104 -7.66 1.75 -18.52
C LEU A 104 -8.74 2.13 -19.56
N ASN A 105 -10.01 2.05 -19.18
CA ASN A 105 -11.11 2.49 -20.04
C ASN A 105 -11.05 4.01 -20.27
N ASP A 106 -10.85 4.80 -19.21
CA ASP A 106 -10.71 6.26 -19.31
C ASP A 106 -9.54 6.64 -20.22
N ARG A 107 -8.42 5.92 -20.14
CA ARG A 107 -7.28 6.11 -21.06
C ARG A 107 -7.69 5.85 -22.51
N GLN A 108 -8.42 4.77 -22.79
CA GLN A 108 -8.89 4.46 -24.14
C GLN A 108 -9.82 5.56 -24.67
N ASP A 109 -10.75 6.03 -23.85
CA ASP A 109 -11.68 7.10 -24.22
C ASP A 109 -10.97 8.43 -24.48
N LEU A 110 -9.99 8.78 -23.63
CA LEU A 110 -9.17 9.97 -23.81
C LEU A 110 -8.32 9.89 -25.08
N LEU A 111 -7.74 8.72 -25.38
CA LEU A 111 -7.01 8.51 -26.63
C LEU A 111 -7.93 8.62 -27.85
N ALA A 112 -9.11 8.01 -27.84
CA ALA A 112 -10.08 8.12 -28.91
C ALA A 112 -10.58 9.56 -29.11
N ARG A 113 -10.73 10.34 -28.03
CA ARG A 113 -11.05 11.78 -28.09
C ARG A 113 -9.89 12.57 -28.70
N LEU A 114 -8.66 12.26 -28.31
CA LEU A 114 -7.45 12.89 -28.81
C LEU A 114 -7.25 12.61 -30.29
N GLU A 115 -7.45 11.36 -30.74
CA GLU A 115 -7.40 10.99 -32.15
C GLU A 115 -8.44 11.74 -32.98
N ARG A 116 -9.70 11.77 -32.52
CA ARG A 116 -10.76 12.55 -33.19
C ARG A 116 -10.40 14.03 -33.30
N ALA A 117 -9.85 14.62 -32.24
CA ALA A 117 -9.40 16.01 -32.27
C ALA A 117 -8.27 16.19 -33.30
N ARG A 118 -7.27 15.30 -33.32
CA ARG A 118 -6.18 15.31 -34.32
C ARG A 118 -6.69 15.17 -35.76
N SER A 119 -7.70 14.33 -36.01
CA SER A 119 -8.28 14.17 -37.34
C SER A 119 -9.01 15.43 -37.85
N SER A 120 -9.42 16.33 -36.95
CA SER A 120 -10.02 17.63 -37.34
C SER A 120 -8.99 18.72 -37.66
N LEU A 121 -7.72 18.49 -37.33
CA LEU A 121 -6.62 19.42 -37.55
C LEU A 121 -5.93 19.15 -38.90
N ALA A 122 -5.21 20.15 -39.40
CA ALA A 122 -4.35 19.94 -40.56
C ALA A 122 -3.27 18.88 -40.27
N PRO A 123 -2.88 18.04 -41.25
CA PRO A 123 -1.90 16.96 -41.03
C PRO A 123 -0.56 17.42 -40.43
N ASP A 124 -0.11 18.63 -40.75
CA ASP A 124 1.17 19.19 -40.29
C ASP A 124 1.05 20.02 -39.01
N HIS A 125 -0.10 19.97 -38.32
CA HIS A 125 -0.29 20.76 -37.10
C HIS A 125 0.59 20.24 -35.95
N PRO A 126 1.29 21.12 -35.21
CA PRO A 126 2.23 20.71 -34.15
C PRO A 126 1.60 19.84 -33.04
N SER A 127 0.30 19.97 -32.77
CA SER A 127 -0.42 19.13 -31.81
C SER A 127 -0.71 17.69 -32.28
N CYS A 128 -0.54 17.41 -33.58
CA CYS A 128 -0.60 16.07 -34.13
C CYS A 128 0.67 15.26 -33.81
N ARG A 129 1.77 15.94 -33.48
CA ARG A 129 3.03 15.30 -33.08
C ARG A 129 3.04 15.03 -31.57
N PRO A 130 3.37 13.80 -31.12
CA PRO A 130 3.55 13.54 -29.70
C PRO A 130 4.75 14.35 -29.17
N SER A 131 4.60 14.94 -27.96
CA SER A 131 5.67 15.73 -27.33
C SER A 131 6.86 14.88 -26.91
N ASP A 132 6.62 13.61 -26.57
CA ASP A 132 7.64 12.62 -26.22
C ASP A 132 7.35 11.34 -27.02
N PRO A 133 8.32 10.79 -27.77
CA PRO A 133 8.12 9.56 -28.53
C PRO A 133 7.84 8.33 -27.66
N GLN A 134 8.22 8.33 -26.37
CA GLN A 134 7.91 7.22 -25.46
C GLN A 134 7.53 7.76 -24.07
N PRO A 135 6.23 7.92 -23.78
CA PRO A 135 5.81 8.46 -22.51
C PRO A 135 6.22 7.54 -21.35
N LEU A 136 6.44 8.13 -20.17
CA LEU A 136 6.95 7.42 -18.99
C LEU A 136 6.14 6.18 -18.61
N TRP A 137 4.83 6.19 -18.86
CA TRP A 137 3.92 5.06 -18.58
C TRP A 137 3.99 3.92 -19.61
N GLU A 138 4.65 4.12 -20.76
CA GLU A 138 4.95 3.08 -21.76
C GLU A 138 6.40 2.60 -21.69
N ARG A 139 7.19 3.17 -20.78
CA ARG A 139 8.56 2.72 -20.53
C ARG A 139 8.53 1.43 -19.73
N GLU A 140 9.35 0.47 -20.16
CA GLU A 140 9.55 -0.77 -19.43
C GLU A 140 9.95 -0.49 -17.98
N TRP A 141 9.19 -1.05 -17.04
CA TRP A 141 9.49 -0.95 -15.62
C TRP A 141 10.63 -1.90 -15.26
N LYS A 142 11.83 -1.37 -14.99
CA LYS A 142 13.02 -2.16 -14.67
C LYS A 142 13.13 -2.60 -13.20
N GLY A 143 12.01 -2.60 -12.47
CA GLY A 143 11.99 -2.77 -11.02
C GLY A 143 12.43 -1.47 -10.36
N GLY A 144 11.48 -0.64 -9.93
CA GLY A 144 11.73 0.64 -9.25
C GLY A 144 12.92 0.53 -8.30
N SER A 145 13.97 1.31 -8.55
CA SER A 145 15.17 1.30 -7.74
C SER A 145 14.78 1.73 -6.33
N GLY A 146 14.62 0.75 -5.44
CA GLY A 146 14.20 0.92 -4.04
C GLY A 146 15.25 1.68 -3.23
N LYS A 147 15.36 2.98 -3.48
CA LYS A 147 16.15 3.91 -2.68
C LYS A 147 15.17 4.96 -2.18
N GLU A 148 15.20 5.17 -0.87
CA GLU A 148 14.32 6.04 -0.06
C GLU A 148 13.02 5.39 0.45
N VAL A 149 13.16 4.36 1.28
CA VAL A 149 12.33 4.28 2.48
C VAL A 149 13.25 3.82 3.61
N ASP A 150 13.65 4.77 4.45
CA ASP A 150 14.25 4.60 5.78
C ASP A 150 15.33 3.53 5.92
N ALA A 151 16.57 3.97 5.69
CA ALA A 151 17.67 3.57 6.55
C ALA A 151 17.45 4.22 7.93
N GLU A 152 16.43 3.80 8.67
CA GLU A 152 16.48 3.97 10.13
C GLU A 152 17.51 2.97 10.64
N GLU A 153 18.70 3.52 10.88
CA GLU A 153 19.71 3.11 11.85
C GLU A 153 19.65 1.62 12.24
N ASP A 154 20.45 0.82 11.53
CA ASP A 154 21.07 -0.34 12.15
C ASP A 154 21.96 0.18 13.28
N GLU A 155 21.39 0.43 14.47
CA GLU A 155 22.14 0.37 15.72
C GLU A 155 22.58 -1.09 15.88
N GLU A 156 23.73 -1.39 15.29
CA GLU A 156 24.55 -2.52 15.70
C GLU A 156 24.86 -2.29 17.19
N GLU A 157 24.11 -2.93 18.09
CA GLU A 157 24.57 -3.16 19.46
C GLU A 157 25.85 -4.01 19.33
N GLU A 158 27.00 -3.33 19.38
CA GLU A 158 28.30 -3.90 19.72
C GLU A 158 28.18 -4.51 21.12
N ASP A 159 27.83 -5.79 21.19
CA ASP A 159 28.06 -6.58 22.41
C ASP A 159 29.58 -6.84 22.54
N GLU A 160 30.27 -5.91 23.21
CA GLU A 160 31.54 -6.17 23.89
C GLU A 160 31.31 -7.15 25.06
N GLU A 161 31.70 -8.42 24.89
CA GLU A 161 32.52 -9.21 25.84
C GLU A 161 32.88 -10.61 25.29
#